data_AF-A0A1H0HLF9-F1
#
_entry.id   AF-A0A1H0HLF9-F1
#
_cell.length_a   1.000
_cell.length_b   1.000
_cell.length_c   1.000
_cell.angle_alpha   90.00
_cell.angle_beta   90.00
_cell.angle_gamma   90.00
#
_symmetry.space_group_name_H-M   'P 1'
#
loop_
_entity.id
_entity.type
_entity.pdbx_description
1 polymer ?
#
loop_
_entity_poly.entity_id
_entity_poly.type
_entity_poly.pdbx_seq_one_letter_code
_entity_poly.pdbx_strand_id
1 'polypeptide(L)'
;MEQKITSSVLFILLLSLLTACNGNAASDEGETNQNTDIEAAEEETQASEEEAALEEEIEELEAEMSELETLLERQEEKVNTLENQLEVSQERSDTLKDQLEESRETASAAAEELRELESLSDRNYSLRGDGFYTQVWMNNHPPEEMEGWEPGTTEWQPSNWEIENSFTAGTSQYSAPERLIFDWLSAEGLLERKDSFDELAIRTKFISDSEAEILVLEWGLRDDATAGNDYLFHMKKENEAWGIAELEERYHCRRGISEENDEELCK
;
A
#
# COMPACT_ATOMS: atom_id res chain seq x y z
N MET A 1 -22.04 0.15 -5.63
CA MET A 1 -22.76 -0.92 -4.92
C MET A 1 -23.43 -0.24 -3.73
N GLU A 2 -24.62 0.32 -3.99
CA GLU A 2 -25.33 1.22 -3.07
C GLU A 2 -26.32 0.40 -2.23
N GLN A 3 -26.23 0.47 -0.90
CA GLN A 3 -27.17 -0.19 -0.01
C GLN A 3 -28.11 0.84 0.60
N LYS A 4 -29.34 0.85 0.09
CA LYS A 4 -30.50 1.56 0.67
C LYS A 4 -30.95 0.79 1.92
N ILE A 5 -30.97 1.44 3.08
CA ILE A 5 -31.67 0.93 4.27
C ILE A 5 -33.03 1.61 4.34
N THR A 6 -34.06 0.79 4.16
CA THR A 6 -35.47 1.16 4.15
C THR A 6 -36.04 1.32 5.56
N SER A 7 -36.96 2.27 5.66
CA SER A 7 -37.79 2.63 6.81
C SER A 7 -38.88 1.59 7.10
N SER A 8 -39.12 1.26 8.37
CA SER A 8 -40.30 0.54 8.90
C SER A 8 -40.74 1.26 10.19
N VAL A 9 -41.84 2.03 10.18
CA VAL A 9 -43.25 1.63 10.43
C VAL A 9 -43.41 1.03 11.84
N LEU A 10 -43.80 1.83 12.84
CA LEU A 10 -45.18 2.08 13.32
C LEU A 10 -45.67 0.99 14.30
N PHE A 11 -45.85 1.33 15.58
CA PHE A 11 -46.97 0.83 16.38
C PHE A 11 -47.41 1.87 17.41
N ILE A 12 -48.68 2.23 17.31
CA ILE A 12 -49.43 3.16 18.16
C ILE A 12 -50.15 2.31 19.20
N LEU A 13 -50.14 2.71 20.47
CA LEU A 13 -51.21 2.34 21.39
C LEU A 13 -51.50 3.49 22.35
N LEU A 14 -52.52 4.23 21.97
CA LEU A 14 -53.17 5.30 22.69
C LEU A 14 -54.46 4.69 23.26
N LEU A 15 -54.60 4.57 24.57
CA LEU A 15 -55.88 4.23 25.18
C LEU A 15 -56.21 5.26 26.26
N SER A 16 -57.25 6.04 26.02
CA SER A 16 -57.87 6.96 26.95
C SER A 16 -59.38 6.96 26.69
N LEU A 17 -60.14 7.23 27.76
CA LEU A 17 -61.57 7.58 27.84
C LEU A 17 -62.51 6.37 28.03
N LEU A 18 -63.17 6.16 29.19
CA LEU A 18 -64.17 6.95 29.95
C LEU A 18 -65.62 6.45 29.72
N THR A 19 -66.31 6.21 30.84
CA THR A 19 -67.77 6.34 31.13
C THR A 19 -68.79 5.40 30.48
N ALA A 20 -69.61 4.72 31.29
CA ALA A 20 -71.02 5.09 31.52
C ALA A 20 -71.84 4.04 32.31
N CYS A 21 -72.67 4.59 33.20
CA CYS A 21 -73.76 3.99 33.97
C CYS A 21 -74.67 3.03 33.18
N ASN A 22 -75.18 2.00 33.88
CA ASN A 22 -76.47 1.42 33.56
C ASN A 22 -77.22 1.09 34.86
N GLY A 23 -78.40 1.68 35.04
CA GLY A 23 -79.32 1.38 36.16
C GLY A 23 -80.31 0.28 35.80
N ASN A 24 -81.00 -0.30 36.79
CA ASN A 24 -82.41 0.02 37.10
C ASN A 24 -83.05 -1.03 38.06
N ALA A 25 -83.75 -0.50 39.06
CA ALA A 25 -84.97 -0.96 39.75
C ALA A 25 -85.18 -2.45 40.14
N ALA A 26 -85.51 -2.70 41.42
CA ALA A 26 -86.91 -2.80 41.88
C ALA A 26 -87.00 -3.04 43.40
N SER A 27 -88.11 -2.56 43.96
CA SER A 27 -88.63 -2.59 45.33
C SER A 27 -88.71 -3.97 46.00
N ASP A 28 -88.48 -4.03 47.31
CA ASP A 28 -89.37 -4.79 48.21
C ASP A 28 -89.34 -4.22 49.65
N GLU A 29 -90.53 -4.09 50.24
CA GLU A 29 -90.77 -3.63 51.61
C GLU A 29 -90.74 -4.85 52.54
N GLY A 30 -90.12 -4.77 53.71
CA GLY A 30 -90.32 -5.83 54.72
C GLY A 30 -89.33 -5.86 55.86
N GLU A 31 -89.64 -5.09 56.90
CA GLU A 31 -89.57 -5.45 58.32
C GLU A 31 -88.35 -6.20 58.93
N THR A 32 -87.94 -5.63 60.08
CA THR A 32 -87.39 -6.28 61.29
C THR A 32 -85.91 -6.70 61.27
N ASN A 33 -85.03 -5.96 61.93
CA ASN A 33 -84.72 -5.98 63.38
C ASN A 33 -83.70 -7.09 63.74
N GLN A 34 -82.54 -6.64 64.25
CA GLN A 34 -81.39 -7.42 64.79
C GLN A 34 -80.40 -8.02 63.77
N ASN A 35 -79.64 -7.20 63.03
CA ASN A 35 -78.43 -7.68 62.32
C ASN A 35 -77.32 -6.63 62.10
N THR A 36 -77.43 -5.44 62.72
CA THR A 36 -76.53 -4.30 62.48
C THR A 36 -75.13 -4.42 63.08
N ASP A 37 -74.87 -5.44 63.91
CA ASP A 37 -73.54 -5.67 64.49
C ASP A 37 -72.68 -6.66 63.67
N ILE A 38 -73.25 -7.35 62.66
CA ILE A 38 -72.50 -8.28 61.78
C ILE A 38 -72.17 -7.60 60.43
N GLU A 39 -73.11 -6.87 59.82
CA GLU A 39 -72.86 -6.12 58.58
C GLU A 39 -71.83 -5.00 58.79
N ALA A 40 -71.84 -4.32 59.95
CA ALA A 40 -70.82 -3.32 60.29
C ALA A 40 -69.42 -3.94 60.46
N ALA A 41 -69.34 -5.19 60.95
CA ALA A 41 -68.07 -5.89 61.11
C ALA A 41 -67.55 -6.45 59.77
N GLU A 42 -68.42 -6.87 58.86
CA GLU A 42 -68.04 -7.30 57.50
C GLU A 42 -67.61 -6.11 56.63
N GLU A 43 -68.28 -4.96 56.74
CA GLU A 43 -67.93 -3.73 56.01
C GLU A 43 -66.59 -3.13 56.51
N GLU A 44 -66.32 -3.20 57.82
CA GLU A 44 -65.04 -2.81 58.42
C GLU A 44 -63.89 -3.77 58.04
N THR A 45 -64.19 -5.06 57.88
CA THR A 45 -63.21 -6.06 57.39
C THR A 45 -62.92 -5.88 55.91
N GLN A 46 -63.94 -5.60 55.09
CA GLN A 46 -63.80 -5.39 53.65
C GLN A 46 -63.06 -4.08 53.34
N ALA A 47 -63.31 -3.02 54.11
CA ALA A 47 -62.54 -1.77 54.04
C ALA A 47 -61.08 -1.98 54.45
N SER A 48 -60.82 -2.80 55.47
CA SER A 48 -59.46 -3.14 55.90
C SER A 48 -58.70 -3.98 54.87
N GLU A 49 -59.38 -4.87 54.13
CA GLU A 49 -58.77 -5.66 53.05
C GLU A 49 -58.47 -4.80 51.81
N GLU A 50 -59.33 -3.83 51.48
CA GLU A 50 -59.11 -2.88 50.39
C GLU A 50 -57.96 -1.90 50.71
N GLU A 51 -57.85 -1.44 51.95
CA GLU A 51 -56.73 -0.61 52.43
C GLU A 51 -55.39 -1.38 52.35
N ALA A 52 -55.36 -2.64 52.77
CA ALA A 52 -54.17 -3.48 52.68
C ALA A 52 -53.75 -3.76 51.22
N ALA A 53 -54.69 -3.97 50.31
CA ALA A 53 -54.40 -4.18 48.89
C ALA A 53 -53.85 -2.90 48.22
N LEU A 54 -54.36 -1.72 48.61
CA LEU A 54 -53.84 -0.44 48.13
C LEU A 54 -52.45 -0.14 48.68
N GLU A 55 -52.17 -0.50 49.94
CA GLU A 55 -50.82 -0.38 50.52
C GLU A 55 -49.80 -1.24 49.76
N GLU A 56 -50.17 -2.47 49.37
CA GLU A 56 -49.31 -3.35 48.57
C GLU A 56 -49.04 -2.78 47.16
N GLU A 57 -50.07 -2.23 46.48
CA GLU A 57 -49.90 -1.58 45.16
C GLU A 57 -49.03 -0.31 45.26
N ILE A 58 -49.14 0.46 46.34
CA ILE A 58 -48.29 1.63 46.58
C ILE A 58 -46.83 1.20 46.77
N GLU A 59 -46.57 0.16 47.56
CA GLU A 59 -45.20 -0.35 47.77
C GLU A 59 -44.59 -0.89 46.47
N GLU A 60 -45.37 -1.58 45.63
CA GLU A 60 -44.94 -2.03 44.31
C GLU A 60 -44.61 -0.85 43.38
N LEU A 61 -45.48 0.15 43.30
CA LEU A 61 -45.25 1.35 42.49
C LEU A 61 -44.05 2.17 42.98
N GLU A 62 -43.84 2.27 44.29
CA GLU A 62 -42.66 2.92 44.86
C GLU A 62 -41.36 2.19 44.49
N ALA A 63 -41.39 0.85 44.49
CA ALA A 63 -40.27 0.03 44.05
C ALA A 63 -39.99 0.20 42.54
N GLU A 64 -41.03 0.22 41.70
CA GLU A 64 -40.89 0.45 40.25
C GLU A 64 -40.35 1.86 39.95
N MET A 65 -40.82 2.89 40.66
CA MET A 65 -40.30 4.25 40.51
C MET A 65 -38.82 4.31 40.88
N SER A 66 -38.42 3.67 41.98
CA SER A 66 -37.01 3.62 42.38
C SER A 66 -36.15 2.91 41.32
N GLU A 67 -36.62 1.81 40.74
CA GLU A 67 -35.90 1.13 39.66
C GLU A 67 -35.77 2.04 38.42
N LEU A 68 -36.85 2.69 38.01
CA LEU A 68 -36.86 3.61 36.87
C LEU A 68 -35.91 4.79 37.06
N GLU A 69 -35.83 5.36 38.26
CA GLU A 69 -34.86 6.42 38.58
C GLU A 69 -33.42 5.95 38.37
N THR A 70 -33.06 4.77 38.86
CA THR A 70 -31.70 4.23 38.66
C THR A 70 -31.39 3.93 37.19
N LEU A 71 -32.40 3.54 36.40
CA LEU A 71 -32.25 3.32 34.97
C LEU A 71 -32.05 4.64 34.23
N LEU A 72 -32.77 5.69 34.63
CA LEU A 72 -32.67 7.02 34.06
C LEU A 72 -31.26 7.60 34.30
N GLU A 73 -30.77 7.55 35.53
CA GLU A 73 -29.40 7.99 35.87
C GLU A 73 -28.34 7.25 35.04
N ARG A 74 -28.48 5.92 34.89
CA ARG A 74 -27.56 5.12 34.07
C ARG A 74 -27.64 5.48 32.59
N GLN A 75 -28.80 5.83 32.06
CA GLN A 75 -28.94 6.26 30.66
C GLN A 75 -28.35 7.65 30.46
N GLU A 76 -28.53 8.57 31.40
CA GLU A 76 -27.91 9.90 31.35
C GLU A 76 -26.38 9.80 31.34
N GLU A 77 -25.79 8.93 32.17
CA GLU A 77 -24.34 8.68 32.17
C GLU A 77 -23.85 8.14 30.82
N LYS A 78 -24.60 7.22 30.20
CA LYS A 78 -24.28 6.67 28.89
C LYS A 78 -24.37 7.73 27.78
N VAL A 79 -25.39 8.56 27.81
CA VAL A 79 -25.57 9.66 26.84
C VAL A 79 -24.38 10.61 26.93
N ASN A 80 -24.03 11.06 28.13
CA ASN A 80 -22.89 11.95 28.33
C ASN A 80 -21.57 11.30 27.85
N THR A 81 -21.37 10.01 28.14
CA THR A 81 -20.20 9.26 27.66
C THR A 81 -20.14 9.21 26.12
N LEU A 82 -21.27 8.94 25.46
CA LEU A 82 -21.34 8.88 24.00
C LEU A 82 -21.17 10.25 23.35
N GLU A 83 -21.71 11.31 23.95
CA GLU A 83 -21.52 12.69 23.50
C GLU A 83 -20.04 13.09 23.53
N ASN A 84 -19.34 12.81 24.62
CA ASN A 84 -17.89 13.06 24.72
C ASN A 84 -17.09 12.26 23.68
N GLN A 85 -17.46 11.00 23.44
CA GLN A 85 -16.81 10.18 22.40
C GLN A 85 -17.05 10.72 20.99
N LEU A 86 -18.26 11.22 20.72
CA LEU A 86 -18.62 11.80 19.44
C LEU A 86 -17.81 13.08 19.18
N GLU A 87 -17.67 13.95 20.18
CA GLU A 87 -16.87 15.17 20.11
C GLU A 87 -15.40 14.85 19.77
N VAL A 88 -14.77 13.94 20.52
CA VAL A 88 -13.38 13.52 20.27
C VAL A 88 -13.22 12.90 18.87
N SER A 89 -14.20 12.12 18.42
CA SER A 89 -14.14 11.52 17.08
C SER A 89 -14.28 12.56 15.97
N GLN A 90 -15.06 13.62 16.18
CA GLN A 90 -15.21 14.73 15.23
C GLN A 90 -13.93 15.54 15.12
N GLU A 91 -13.34 15.93 16.25
CA GLU A 91 -12.05 16.65 16.28
C GLU A 91 -10.94 15.88 15.57
N ARG A 92 -10.87 14.56 15.81
CA ARG A 92 -9.91 13.69 15.13
C ARG A 92 -10.15 13.64 13.62
N SER A 93 -11.41 13.58 13.19
CA SER A 93 -11.75 13.57 11.77
C SER A 93 -11.34 14.87 11.07
N ASP A 94 -11.51 16.01 11.72
CA ASP A 94 -11.15 17.30 11.13
C ASP A 94 -9.64 17.48 11.08
N THR A 95 -8.92 17.07 12.14
CA THR A 95 -7.44 17.03 12.13
C THR A 95 -6.90 16.17 10.97
N LEU A 96 -7.50 15.01 10.71
CA LEU A 96 -7.07 14.13 9.61
C LEU A 96 -7.36 14.73 8.23
N LYS A 97 -8.44 15.49 8.07
CA LYS A 97 -8.73 16.19 6.81
C LYS A 97 -7.69 17.27 6.54
N ASP A 98 -7.32 18.05 7.55
CA ASP A 98 -6.30 19.09 7.41
C ASP A 98 -4.95 18.50 7.03
N GLN A 99 -4.54 17.39 7.68
CA GLN A 99 -3.31 16.67 7.32
C GLN A 99 -3.32 16.10 5.90
N LEU A 100 -4.48 15.62 5.43
CA LEU A 100 -4.61 15.09 4.07
C LEU A 100 -4.49 16.20 3.03
N GLU A 101 -5.04 17.39 3.30
CA GLU A 101 -4.93 18.53 2.39
C GLU A 101 -3.48 19.03 2.33
N GLU A 102 -2.79 19.14 3.47
CA GLU A 102 -1.36 19.47 3.52
C GLU A 102 -0.50 18.44 2.75
N SER A 103 -0.78 17.14 2.92
CA SER A 103 -0.10 16.08 2.18
C SER A 103 -0.38 16.16 0.67
N ARG A 104 -1.57 16.64 0.27
CA ARG A 104 -1.94 16.78 -1.14
C ARG A 104 -1.24 17.97 -1.79
N GLU A 105 -1.17 19.10 -1.08
CA GLU A 105 -0.45 20.29 -1.54
C GLU A 105 1.04 20.00 -1.72
N THR A 106 1.66 19.33 -0.74
CA THR A 106 3.08 18.91 -0.82
C THR A 106 3.32 17.93 -1.96
N ALA A 107 2.45 16.94 -2.14
CA ALA A 107 2.54 16.02 -3.28
C ALA A 107 2.39 16.73 -4.63
N SER A 108 1.49 17.71 -4.73
CA SER A 108 1.32 18.52 -5.94
C SER A 108 2.56 19.38 -6.23
N ALA A 109 3.18 19.97 -5.20
CA ALA A 109 4.41 20.74 -5.37
C ALA A 109 5.58 19.86 -5.83
N ALA A 110 5.74 18.68 -5.23
CA ALA A 110 6.77 17.71 -5.63
C ALA A 110 6.54 17.19 -7.06
N ALA A 111 5.29 16.99 -7.46
CA ALA A 111 4.95 16.59 -8.83
C ALA A 111 5.30 17.67 -9.86
N GLU A 112 5.13 18.96 -9.52
CA GLU A 112 5.52 20.07 -10.39
C GLU A 112 7.04 20.21 -10.47
N GLU A 113 7.77 20.04 -9.37
CA GLU A 113 9.24 20.03 -9.35
C GLU A 113 9.81 18.89 -10.21
N LEU A 114 9.21 17.70 -10.14
CA LEU A 114 9.58 16.57 -11.02
C LEU A 114 9.30 16.89 -12.49
N ARG A 115 8.18 17.55 -12.80
CA ARG A 115 7.83 17.95 -14.17
C ARG A 115 8.81 19.00 -14.72
N GLU A 116 9.24 19.94 -13.88
CA GLU A 116 10.25 20.93 -14.23
C GLU A 116 11.61 20.25 -14.51
N LEU A 117 12.01 19.30 -13.66
CA LEU A 117 13.21 18.48 -13.88
C LEU A 117 13.15 17.65 -15.18
N GLU A 118 12.01 17.02 -15.48
CA GLU A 118 11.79 16.31 -16.74
C GLU A 118 11.90 17.25 -17.95
N SER A 119 11.36 18.47 -17.85
CA SER A 119 11.46 19.46 -18.93
C SER A 119 12.90 19.95 -19.17
N LEU A 120 13.74 19.98 -18.13
CA LEU A 120 15.17 20.29 -18.25
C LEU A 120 15.98 19.11 -18.81
N SER A 121 15.44 17.89 -18.73
CA SER A 121 15.99 16.66 -19.32
C SER A 121 15.72 16.55 -20.83
N ASP A 122 14.89 17.41 -21.41
CA ASP A 122 14.64 17.47 -22.86
C ASP A 122 15.86 18.02 -23.65
N ARG A 123 16.92 18.42 -22.93
CA ARG A 123 18.29 18.53 -23.48
C ARG A 123 18.97 17.15 -23.49
N ASN A 124 18.41 16.21 -24.26
CA ASN A 124 19.04 15.00 -24.85
C ASN A 124 20.31 14.44 -24.16
N TYR A 125 20.29 14.33 -22.85
CA TYR A 125 21.32 13.74 -22.01
C TYR A 125 20.58 13.03 -20.90
N SER A 126 20.14 11.78 -21.11
CA SER A 126 19.86 10.96 -19.95
C SER A 126 21.19 10.51 -19.35
N LEU A 127 21.35 10.81 -18.06
CA LEU A 127 22.36 10.19 -17.20
C LEU A 127 22.19 8.65 -17.10
N ARG A 128 21.21 8.08 -17.82
CA ARG A 128 20.90 6.65 -17.85
C ARG A 128 21.43 5.94 -19.10
N GLY A 129 21.86 6.66 -20.13
CA GLY A 129 22.07 6.10 -21.46
C GLY A 129 20.72 5.76 -22.08
N ASP A 130 20.34 6.46 -23.16
CA ASP A 130 19.01 6.35 -23.76
C ASP A 130 18.72 4.99 -24.45
N GLY A 131 19.65 4.03 -24.32
CA GLY A 131 19.50 2.67 -24.80
C GLY A 131 20.24 1.66 -23.91
N PHE A 132 19.76 0.43 -23.90
CA PHE A 132 20.39 -0.70 -23.20
C PHE A 132 21.89 -0.76 -23.50
N TYR A 133 22.28 -0.53 -24.75
CA TYR A 133 23.64 -0.57 -25.28
C TYR A 133 24.44 0.75 -25.16
N THR A 134 23.97 1.79 -24.49
CA THR A 134 24.66 3.09 -24.50
C THR A 134 25.52 3.32 -23.26
N GLN A 135 26.82 3.57 -23.47
CA GLN A 135 27.81 3.98 -22.48
C GLN A 135 27.66 5.49 -22.19
N VAL A 136 27.45 5.89 -20.93
CA VAL A 136 27.19 7.30 -20.57
C VAL A 136 28.39 8.20 -20.91
N TRP A 137 29.61 7.69 -20.73
CA TRP A 137 30.85 8.45 -20.93
C TRP A 137 31.20 8.77 -22.38
N MET A 138 30.61 8.06 -23.35
CA MET A 138 30.83 8.32 -24.78
C MET A 138 30.21 9.65 -25.25
N ASN A 139 29.32 10.25 -24.46
CA ASN A 139 28.70 11.53 -24.76
C ASN A 139 29.51 12.74 -24.22
N ASN A 140 30.62 12.48 -23.52
CA ASN A 140 31.51 13.54 -23.05
C ASN A 140 32.48 13.92 -24.16
N HIS A 141 32.65 15.23 -24.37
CA HIS A 141 33.58 15.73 -25.37
C HIS A 141 35.00 15.31 -24.99
N PRO A 142 35.82 14.85 -25.96
CA PRO A 142 37.22 14.57 -25.70
C PRO A 142 37.91 15.84 -25.16
N PRO A 143 38.89 15.73 -24.25
CA PRO A 143 39.68 16.89 -23.82
C PRO A 143 40.31 17.59 -25.03
N GLU A 144 40.39 18.92 -24.98
CA GLU A 144 40.88 19.79 -26.08
C GLU A 144 42.28 19.42 -26.59
N GLU A 145 43.07 18.70 -25.79
CA GLU A 145 44.42 18.25 -26.12
C GLU A 145 44.48 17.08 -27.12
N MET A 146 43.34 16.47 -27.49
CA MET A 146 43.28 15.38 -28.48
C MET A 146 42.98 15.86 -29.90
N GLU A 147 43.63 16.95 -30.35
CA GLU A 147 43.51 17.45 -31.72
C GLU A 147 43.95 16.37 -32.73
N GLY A 148 43.04 15.98 -33.63
CA GLY A 148 43.32 15.08 -34.77
C GLY A 148 42.81 13.65 -34.63
N TRP A 149 42.26 13.25 -33.48
CA TRP A 149 41.66 11.93 -33.30
C TRP A 149 40.17 12.03 -32.99
N GLU A 150 39.36 11.26 -33.69
CA GLU A 150 37.91 11.16 -33.43
C GLU A 150 37.64 9.92 -32.59
N PRO A 151 37.17 10.03 -31.33
CA PRO A 151 36.78 8.87 -30.54
C PRO A 151 35.74 8.00 -31.26
N GLY A 152 35.75 6.70 -31.00
CA GLY A 152 34.83 5.79 -31.65
C GLY A 152 34.57 4.51 -30.86
N THR A 153 33.63 3.70 -31.32
CA THR A 153 33.28 2.40 -30.74
C THR A 153 33.30 1.36 -31.84
N THR A 154 33.96 0.22 -31.59
CA THR A 154 33.94 -0.88 -32.54
C THR A 154 32.55 -1.50 -32.64
N GLU A 155 32.28 -2.21 -33.73
CA GLU A 155 31.13 -3.11 -33.76
C GLU A 155 31.28 -4.23 -32.71
N TRP A 156 30.17 -4.87 -32.36
CA TRP A 156 30.19 -6.08 -31.54
C TRP A 156 30.90 -7.21 -32.30
N GLN A 157 31.78 -7.91 -31.60
CA GLN A 157 32.48 -9.08 -32.14
C GLN A 157 32.46 -10.23 -31.13
N PRO A 158 32.51 -11.49 -31.59
CA PRO A 158 32.65 -12.63 -30.68
C PRO A 158 33.87 -12.46 -29.80
N SER A 159 33.68 -12.70 -28.51
CA SER A 159 34.73 -12.53 -27.53
C SER A 159 35.70 -13.70 -27.52
N ASN A 160 36.98 -13.43 -27.25
CA ASN A 160 38.01 -14.47 -27.18
C ASN A 160 38.10 -15.18 -25.81
N TRP A 161 37.23 -14.84 -24.86
CA TRP A 161 37.22 -15.46 -23.54
C TRP A 161 36.66 -16.89 -23.61
N GLU A 162 37.34 -17.82 -22.94
CA GLU A 162 36.83 -19.18 -22.78
C GLU A 162 35.80 -19.20 -21.65
N ILE A 163 34.56 -19.61 -21.95
CA ILE A 163 33.52 -19.77 -20.94
C ILE A 163 33.66 -21.17 -20.33
N GLU A 164 34.01 -21.26 -19.04
CA GLU A 164 34.07 -22.55 -18.36
C GLU A 164 32.71 -23.26 -18.37
N ASN A 165 32.73 -24.60 -18.45
CA ASN A 165 31.51 -25.42 -18.48
C ASN A 165 30.56 -25.18 -17.29
N SER A 166 31.06 -24.69 -16.15
CA SER A 166 30.26 -24.31 -14.98
C SER A 166 29.31 -23.14 -15.26
N PHE A 167 29.59 -22.32 -16.27
CA PHE A 167 28.83 -21.14 -16.66
C PHE A 167 28.08 -21.30 -17.99
N THR A 168 28.41 -22.31 -18.80
CA THR A 168 27.79 -22.54 -20.11
C THR A 168 26.32 -23.00 -20.02
N ALA A 169 25.51 -22.60 -21.01
CA ALA A 169 24.15 -23.11 -21.18
C ALA A 169 24.12 -24.66 -21.29
N GLY A 170 23.18 -25.28 -20.56
CA GLY A 170 23.00 -26.73 -20.52
C GLY A 170 23.84 -27.47 -19.45
N THR A 171 24.89 -26.85 -18.92
CA THR A 171 25.76 -27.44 -17.88
C THR A 171 25.83 -26.65 -16.59
N SER A 172 25.49 -25.36 -16.63
CA SER A 172 25.37 -24.48 -15.48
C SER A 172 24.32 -24.94 -14.45
N GLN A 173 24.45 -24.46 -13.21
CA GLN A 173 23.54 -24.73 -12.08
C GLN A 173 22.83 -23.47 -11.57
N TYR A 174 23.01 -22.33 -12.23
CA TYR A 174 22.51 -21.05 -11.74
C TYR A 174 21.01 -20.88 -11.97
N SER A 175 20.27 -20.49 -10.94
CA SER A 175 18.83 -20.22 -11.05
C SER A 175 18.49 -18.80 -11.53
N ALA A 176 19.47 -17.89 -11.55
CA ALA A 176 19.32 -16.51 -11.98
C ALA A 176 20.52 -16.07 -12.84
N PRO A 177 20.30 -15.40 -13.99
CA PRO A 177 21.37 -15.05 -14.90
C PRO A 177 22.29 -13.96 -14.33
N GLU A 178 21.78 -13.04 -13.52
CA GLU A 178 22.58 -11.99 -12.90
C GLU A 178 23.62 -12.58 -11.95
N ARG A 179 23.22 -13.56 -11.12
CA ARG A 179 24.14 -14.23 -10.20
C ARG A 179 25.24 -14.98 -10.95
N LEU A 180 24.89 -15.62 -12.06
CA LEU A 180 25.86 -16.29 -12.93
C LEU A 180 26.92 -15.31 -13.42
N ILE A 181 26.50 -14.18 -13.99
CA ILE A 181 27.44 -13.19 -14.54
C ILE A 181 28.33 -12.60 -13.45
N PHE A 182 27.81 -12.29 -12.26
CA PHE A 182 28.66 -11.83 -11.16
C PHE A 182 29.73 -12.84 -10.76
N ASP A 183 29.40 -14.14 -10.71
CA ASP A 183 30.36 -15.18 -10.37
C ASP A 183 31.37 -15.40 -11.52
N TRP A 184 30.95 -15.30 -12.78
CA TRP A 184 31.85 -15.35 -13.94
C TRP A 184 32.83 -14.16 -13.94
N LEU A 185 32.33 -12.93 -13.76
CA LEU A 185 33.16 -11.72 -13.67
C LEU A 185 34.17 -11.82 -12.51
N SER A 186 33.77 -12.43 -11.40
CA SER A 186 34.68 -12.69 -10.28
C SER A 186 35.74 -13.73 -10.62
N ALA A 187 35.38 -14.82 -11.32
CA ALA A 187 36.31 -15.87 -11.73
C ALA A 187 37.37 -15.36 -12.72
N GLU A 188 36.96 -14.50 -13.66
CA GLU A 188 37.85 -13.84 -14.63
C GLU A 188 38.63 -12.65 -14.04
N GLY A 189 38.44 -12.36 -12.75
CA GLY A 189 39.11 -11.27 -12.05
C GLY A 189 38.73 -9.86 -12.56
N LEU A 190 37.60 -9.71 -13.25
CA LEU A 190 37.12 -8.43 -13.78
C LEU A 190 36.68 -7.47 -12.67
N LEU A 191 36.20 -8.00 -11.53
CA LEU A 191 35.78 -7.18 -10.38
C LEU A 191 36.94 -6.68 -9.51
N GLU A 192 38.13 -7.27 -9.63
CA GLU A 192 39.26 -7.03 -8.71
C GLU A 192 40.30 -6.04 -9.25
N ARG A 193 40.18 -5.60 -10.51
CA ARG A 193 41.16 -4.68 -11.13
C ARG A 193 40.98 -3.25 -10.60
N LYS A 194 41.60 -2.97 -9.45
CA LYS A 194 41.52 -1.67 -8.75
C LYS A 194 42.12 -0.49 -9.51
N ASP A 195 42.93 -0.74 -10.54
CA ASP A 195 43.77 0.27 -11.16
C ASP A 195 43.40 0.56 -12.64
N SER A 196 42.33 -0.04 -13.19
CA SER A 196 42.06 0.04 -14.65
C SER A 196 40.67 0.52 -15.06
N PHE A 197 39.69 0.62 -14.15
CA PHE A 197 38.35 1.12 -14.50
C PHE A 197 37.82 2.16 -13.52
N ASP A 198 37.33 3.27 -14.10
CA ASP A 198 36.66 4.36 -13.38
C ASP A 198 35.19 4.02 -13.12
N GLU A 199 34.57 3.19 -13.98
CA GLU A 199 33.18 2.77 -13.85
C GLU A 199 32.96 1.33 -14.35
N LEU A 200 32.12 0.58 -13.63
CA LEU A 200 31.56 -0.69 -14.04
C LEU A 200 30.03 -0.64 -13.89
N ALA A 201 29.29 -0.82 -14.96
CA ALA A 201 27.84 -0.90 -14.94
C ALA A 201 27.34 -2.23 -15.53
N ILE A 202 26.35 -2.85 -14.89
CA ILE A 202 25.77 -4.11 -15.33
C ILE A 202 24.28 -3.91 -15.56
N ARG A 203 23.79 -4.27 -16.74
CA ARG A 203 22.40 -4.12 -17.17
C ARG A 203 21.86 -5.46 -17.62
N THR A 204 20.64 -5.80 -17.22
CA THR A 204 19.98 -7.06 -17.62
C THR A 204 18.69 -6.75 -18.36
N LYS A 205 18.46 -7.46 -19.45
CA LYS A 205 17.24 -7.37 -20.25
C LYS A 205 16.74 -8.78 -20.55
N PHE A 206 15.60 -9.13 -19.98
CA PHE A 206 14.92 -10.38 -20.29
C PHE A 206 14.21 -10.26 -21.64
N ILE A 207 14.54 -11.16 -22.57
CA ILE A 207 13.89 -11.27 -23.88
C ILE A 207 12.64 -12.16 -23.74
N SER A 208 12.77 -13.23 -22.97
CA SER A 208 11.70 -14.17 -22.62
C SER A 208 11.98 -14.84 -21.26
N ASP A 209 11.13 -15.78 -20.85
CA ASP A 209 11.35 -16.57 -19.63
C ASP A 209 12.59 -17.48 -19.70
N SER A 210 13.12 -17.72 -20.90
CA SER A 210 14.27 -18.59 -21.15
C SER A 210 15.44 -17.92 -21.85
N GLU A 211 15.37 -16.62 -22.14
CA GLU A 211 16.41 -15.88 -22.85
C GLU A 211 16.60 -14.48 -22.25
N ALA A 212 17.85 -14.06 -22.08
CA ALA A 212 18.18 -12.74 -21.57
C ALA A 212 19.49 -12.23 -22.18
N GLU A 213 19.63 -10.90 -22.24
CA GLU A 213 20.88 -10.21 -22.55
C GLU A 213 21.39 -9.57 -21.25
N ILE A 214 22.67 -9.79 -20.93
CA ILE A 214 23.35 -9.05 -19.85
C ILE A 214 24.48 -8.25 -20.47
N LEU A 215 24.46 -6.94 -20.26
CA LEU A 215 25.49 -6.02 -20.73
C LEU A 215 26.35 -5.58 -19.55
N VAL A 216 27.65 -5.82 -19.64
CA VAL A 216 28.66 -5.34 -18.70
C VAL A 216 29.44 -4.24 -19.40
N LEU A 217 29.40 -3.04 -18.82
CA LEU A 217 30.01 -1.83 -19.34
C LEU A 217 31.22 -1.48 -18.48
N GLU A 218 32.43 -1.62 -19.01
CA GLU A 218 33.68 -1.25 -18.34
C GLU A 218 34.19 0.06 -18.96
N TRP A 219 34.32 1.11 -18.14
CA TRP A 219 34.93 2.36 -18.55
C TRP A 219 36.13 2.68 -17.67
N GLY A 220 37.24 3.09 -18.29
CA GLY A 220 38.46 3.40 -17.57
C GLY A 220 39.61 3.78 -18.48
N LEU A 221 40.52 4.58 -17.94
CA LEU A 221 41.79 4.90 -18.59
C LEU A 221 42.75 3.71 -18.54
N ARG A 222 42.43 2.67 -19.30
CA ARG A 222 43.27 1.46 -19.41
C ARG A 222 44.56 1.74 -20.18
N ASP A 223 44.46 2.50 -21.27
CA ASP A 223 45.61 2.95 -22.07
C ASP A 223 45.25 4.27 -22.80
N ASP A 224 46.23 4.91 -23.43
CA ASP A 224 46.04 6.12 -24.20
C ASP A 224 45.18 5.92 -25.48
N ALA A 225 45.02 4.66 -25.93
CA ALA A 225 44.19 4.26 -27.05
C ALA A 225 42.77 3.81 -26.67
N THR A 226 42.59 3.06 -25.57
CA THR A 226 41.30 2.44 -25.19
C THR A 226 40.73 3.06 -23.92
N ALA A 227 39.49 3.54 -24.00
CA ALA A 227 38.72 4.14 -22.90
C ALA A 227 37.76 3.19 -22.19
N GLY A 228 37.47 2.03 -22.78
CA GLY A 228 36.54 1.08 -22.18
C GLY A 228 36.35 -0.19 -23.01
N ASN A 229 35.77 -1.19 -22.37
CA ASN A 229 35.37 -2.44 -23.01
C ASN A 229 33.97 -2.80 -22.53
N ASP A 230 33.10 -3.18 -23.45
CA ASP A 230 31.78 -3.68 -23.09
C ASP A 230 31.68 -5.16 -23.45
N TYR A 231 30.97 -5.91 -22.63
CA TYR A 231 30.68 -7.33 -22.85
C TYR A 231 29.18 -7.55 -22.90
N LEU A 232 28.71 -8.22 -23.95
CA LEU A 232 27.31 -8.61 -24.11
C LEU A 232 27.20 -10.13 -23.99
N PHE A 233 26.52 -10.57 -22.94
CA PHE A 233 26.24 -11.97 -22.67
C PHE A 233 24.85 -12.31 -23.20
N HIS A 234 24.79 -13.29 -24.07
CA HIS A 234 23.55 -13.93 -24.51
C HIS A 234 23.29 -15.12 -23.61
N MET A 235 22.24 -15.04 -22.81
CA MET A 235 21.91 -16.00 -21.76
C MET A 235 20.74 -16.87 -22.19
N LYS A 236 20.83 -18.16 -21.86
CA LYS A 236 19.75 -19.13 -22.12
C LYS A 236 19.45 -19.97 -20.89
N LYS A 237 18.17 -20.23 -20.65
CA LYS A 237 17.69 -21.12 -19.60
C LYS A 237 17.43 -22.52 -20.16
N GLU A 238 18.15 -23.51 -19.66
CA GLU A 238 17.98 -24.93 -20.01
C GLU A 238 17.89 -25.78 -18.74
N ASN A 239 16.92 -26.69 -18.67
CA ASN A 239 16.68 -27.53 -17.48
C ASN A 239 16.54 -26.72 -16.17
N GLU A 240 15.83 -25.60 -16.22
CA GLU A 240 15.66 -24.63 -15.12
C GLU A 240 16.93 -23.90 -14.66
N ALA A 241 18.07 -24.07 -15.35
CA ALA A 241 19.32 -23.38 -15.06
C ALA A 241 19.68 -22.41 -16.20
N TRP A 242 20.12 -21.21 -15.83
CA TRP A 242 20.66 -20.21 -16.74
C TRP A 242 22.11 -20.52 -17.06
N GLY A 243 22.52 -20.33 -18.31
CA GLY A 243 23.92 -20.36 -18.72
C GLY A 243 24.21 -19.39 -19.84
N ILE A 244 25.50 -19.08 -20.03
CA ILE A 244 25.99 -18.25 -21.13
C ILE A 244 25.99 -19.10 -22.40
N ALA A 245 25.27 -18.64 -23.41
CA ALA A 245 25.24 -19.25 -24.73
C ALA A 245 26.31 -18.62 -25.63
N GLU A 246 26.40 -17.29 -25.63
CA GLU A 246 27.34 -16.51 -26.44
C GLU A 246 27.85 -15.30 -25.66
N LEU A 247 29.07 -14.86 -25.96
CA LEU A 247 29.70 -13.67 -25.39
C LEU A 247 30.30 -12.84 -26.53
N GLU A 248 29.88 -11.59 -26.61
CA GLU A 248 30.42 -10.59 -27.53
C GLU A 248 31.13 -9.49 -26.75
N GLU A 249 32.08 -8.82 -27.38
CA GLU A 249 32.78 -7.67 -26.84
C GLU A 249 32.83 -6.51 -27.85
N ARG A 250 32.99 -5.29 -27.35
CA ARG A 250 33.31 -4.11 -28.18
C ARG A 250 34.17 -3.13 -27.40
N TYR A 251 35.01 -2.40 -28.11
CA TYR A 251 35.97 -1.47 -27.51
C TYR A 251 35.56 -0.02 -27.76
N HIS A 252 35.84 0.82 -26.77
CA HIS A 252 35.71 2.27 -26.89
C HIS A 252 37.10 2.90 -27.05
N CYS A 253 37.32 3.58 -28.18
CA CYS A 253 38.59 4.12 -28.62
C CYS A 253 38.67 5.63 -28.38
N ARG A 254 39.77 6.10 -27.79
CA ARG A 254 40.07 7.55 -27.67
C ARG A 254 40.76 8.13 -28.89
N ARG A 255 41.62 7.32 -29.51
CA ARG A 255 42.40 7.68 -30.71
C ARG A 255 41.72 7.23 -32.01
N GLY A 256 40.40 7.05 -31.98
CA GLY A 256 39.65 6.55 -33.13
C GLY A 256 39.86 5.06 -33.43
N ILE A 257 39.01 4.57 -34.34
CA ILE A 257 38.88 3.14 -34.63
C ILE A 257 39.87 2.72 -35.72
N SER A 258 40.31 3.62 -36.61
CA SER A 258 41.15 3.28 -37.77
C SER A 258 42.26 4.31 -38.04
N GLU A 259 43.44 3.85 -38.43
CA GLU A 259 44.48 4.67 -39.09
C GLU A 259 44.37 4.63 -40.63
N GLU A 260 45.21 5.41 -41.34
CA GLU A 260 45.27 5.57 -42.82
C GLU A 260 45.36 4.26 -43.66
N ASN A 261 45.35 3.07 -43.03
CA ASN A 261 45.46 1.75 -43.65
C ASN A 261 44.38 0.73 -43.18
N ASP A 262 43.24 1.16 -42.65
CA ASP A 262 42.13 0.30 -42.18
C ASP A 262 42.49 -0.67 -41.03
N GLU A 263 43.62 -0.46 -40.33
CA GLU A 263 43.97 -1.25 -39.15
C GLU A 263 43.29 -0.68 -37.89
N GLU A 264 42.63 -1.55 -37.12
CA GLU A 264 41.95 -1.18 -35.88
C GLU A 264 42.95 -0.87 -34.76
N LEU A 265 42.98 0.38 -34.28
CA LEU A 265 44.01 0.87 -33.33
C LEU A 265 43.81 0.41 -31.88
N CYS A 266 42.67 -0.18 -31.54
CA CYS A 266 42.28 -0.49 -30.16
C CYS A 266 42.48 -1.96 -29.78
N LYS A 267 43.43 -2.66 -30.41
CA LYS A 267 43.78 -4.05 -30.09
C LYS A 267 45.05 -4.17 -29.27
#